data_AF-A0A376GF33-F1
#
_entry.id   AF-A0A376GF33-F1
#
_cell.length_a   1.000
_cell.length_b   1.000
_cell.length_c   1.000
_cell.angle_alpha   90.00
_cell.angle_beta   90.00
_cell.angle_gamma   90.00
#
_symmetry.space_group_name_H-M   'P 1'
#
loop_
_entity.id
_entity.type
_entity.pdbx_description
1 polymer ?
#
loop_
_entity_poly.entity_id
_entity_poly.type
_entity_poly.pdbx_seq_one_letter_code
_entity_poly.pdbx_strand_id
1 'polypeptide(L)'
;MEIDFLKLDYYSDFLGEKEIRFYTNSKDIEFKRNIKELTKNQFYEVQLNQGENNIYFFSLWEGYFDTLIRKLIGNQNNYQELPKFIKNWYECKGWWGVDFIEDVILETELKWLLEIIPIINDNQKKALKEDIWDSNCINDLIIFLNFVNKNDWELRISEE
;
A
#
# COMPACT_ATOMS: atom_id res chain seq x y z
N MET A 1 21.43 -1.86 -3.66
CA MET A 1 20.02 -1.84 -3.26
C MET A 1 19.44 -0.56 -3.84
N GLU A 2 18.49 -0.61 -4.77
CA GLU A 2 18.02 0.58 -5.54
C GLU A 2 16.81 1.28 -4.90
N ILE A 3 16.49 1.01 -3.63
CA ILE A 3 15.41 1.70 -2.90
C ILE A 3 15.85 3.09 -2.41
N ASP A 4 17.15 3.32 -2.19
CA ASP A 4 17.68 4.51 -1.52
C ASP A 4 17.43 5.84 -2.28
N PHE A 5 16.97 5.78 -3.53
CA PHE A 5 16.65 6.95 -4.36
C PHE A 5 15.15 7.20 -4.54
N LEU A 6 14.28 6.34 -4.01
CA LEU A 6 12.82 6.47 -4.16
C LEU A 6 12.24 7.40 -3.09
N LYS A 7 11.27 8.26 -3.45
CA LYS A 7 10.42 8.88 -2.41
C LYS A 7 9.48 7.80 -1.90
N LEU A 8 9.72 7.31 -0.68
CA LEU A 8 8.89 6.27 -0.06
C LEU A 8 7.74 6.83 0.78
N ASP A 9 7.76 8.13 1.07
CA ASP A 9 6.77 8.78 1.92
C ASP A 9 6.08 9.93 1.19
N TYR A 10 4.88 9.63 0.69
CA TYR A 10 3.93 10.58 0.13
C TYR A 10 2.83 10.98 1.11
N TYR A 11 2.90 10.56 2.36
CA TYR A 11 1.97 10.92 3.42
C TYR A 11 2.40 12.18 4.19
N SER A 12 3.71 12.42 4.33
CA SER A 12 4.27 13.55 5.10
C SER A 12 3.67 14.94 4.79
N ASP A 13 3.13 15.16 3.59
CA ASP A 13 2.47 16.40 3.19
C ASP A 13 1.01 16.52 3.71
N PHE A 14 0.47 15.47 4.35
CA PHE A 14 -0.93 15.28 4.76
C PHE A 14 -1.08 14.86 6.23
N LEU A 15 -0.16 15.29 7.10
CA LEU A 15 -0.18 14.93 8.53
C LEU A 15 -1.52 15.24 9.20
N GLY A 16 -2.09 14.24 9.88
CA GLY A 16 -3.39 14.31 10.53
C GLY A 16 -4.54 13.70 9.71
N GLU A 17 -4.31 13.43 8.43
CA GLU A 17 -5.18 12.58 7.62
C GLU A 17 -4.81 11.10 7.79
N LYS A 18 -5.60 10.21 7.19
CA LYS A 18 -5.33 8.78 7.16
C LYS A 18 -4.15 8.44 6.23
N GLU A 19 -3.25 7.60 6.72
CA GLU A 19 -2.10 7.08 5.98
C GLU A 19 -2.38 5.63 5.54
N ILE A 20 -1.93 5.27 4.34
CA ILE A 20 -1.90 3.90 3.85
C ILE A 20 -0.44 3.48 3.69
N ARG A 21 -0.08 2.32 4.21
CA ARG A 21 1.26 1.75 4.10
C ARG A 21 1.25 0.42 3.38
N PHE A 22 2.14 0.30 2.41
CA PHE A 22 2.57 -0.96 1.83
C PHE A 22 3.87 -1.40 2.50
N TYR A 23 3.82 -2.49 3.26
CA TYR A 23 4.97 -3.05 3.94
C TYR A 23 5.61 -4.18 3.14
N THR A 24 6.93 -4.30 3.21
CA THR A 24 7.64 -5.43 2.62
C THR A 24 8.83 -5.86 3.45
N ASN A 25 9.08 -7.17 3.45
CA ASN A 25 10.21 -7.83 4.08
C ASN A 25 10.54 -9.12 3.31
N SER A 26 11.76 -9.62 3.50
CA SER A 26 12.11 -10.96 3.02
C SER A 26 11.18 -12.00 3.64
N LYS A 27 10.72 -12.97 2.85
CA LYS A 27 9.89 -14.11 3.30
C LYS A 27 10.58 -14.97 4.35
N ASP A 28 11.91 -14.92 4.43
CA ASP A 28 12.71 -15.65 5.41
C ASP A 28 12.70 -15.00 6.81
N ILE A 29 12.11 -13.80 6.93
CA ILE A 29 12.08 -13.02 8.16
C ILE A 29 10.62 -12.88 8.62
N GLU A 30 10.35 -13.16 9.89
CA GLU A 30 9.03 -12.93 10.47
C GLU A 30 8.67 -11.45 10.43
N PHE A 31 7.51 -11.13 9.85
CA PHE A 31 6.99 -9.77 9.86
C PHE A 31 6.57 -9.38 11.28
N LYS A 32 7.22 -8.35 11.84
CA LYS A 32 6.95 -7.90 13.21
C LYS A 32 7.02 -6.37 13.34
N ARG A 33 5.86 -5.77 13.57
CA ARG A 33 5.74 -4.34 13.92
C ARG A 33 6.15 -4.09 15.37
N ASN A 34 6.50 -2.86 15.67
CA ASN A 34 6.87 -2.45 17.01
C ASN A 34 5.63 -2.13 17.83
N ILE A 35 5.02 -3.16 18.43
CA ILE A 35 3.88 -2.99 19.32
C ILE A 35 4.39 -2.87 20.76
N LYS A 36 3.98 -1.80 21.47
CA LYS A 36 4.30 -1.58 22.89
C LYS A 36 3.03 -1.62 23.73
N GLU A 37 3.14 -2.20 24.92
CA GLU A 37 2.07 -2.15 25.92
C GLU A 37 2.11 -0.80 26.64
N LEU A 38 0.99 -0.07 26.65
CA LEU A 38 0.80 1.18 27.40
C LEU A 38 0.33 0.89 28.82
N THR A 39 -0.69 0.03 28.96
CA THR A 39 -1.20 -0.49 30.23
C THR A 39 -1.67 -1.93 30.01
N LYS A 40 -2.02 -2.65 31.08
CA LYS A 40 -2.40 -4.08 31.00
C LYS A 40 -3.46 -4.31 29.91
N ASN A 41 -3.11 -5.05 28.87
CA ASN A 41 -3.93 -5.34 27.68
C ASN A 41 -4.28 -4.12 26.80
N GLN A 42 -3.56 -3.02 26.91
CA GLN A 42 -3.64 -1.87 26.02
C GLN A 42 -2.31 -1.70 25.30
N PHE A 43 -2.33 -1.88 23.99
CA PHE A 43 -1.15 -1.77 23.15
C PHE A 43 -1.27 -0.57 22.22
N TYR A 44 -0.14 0.03 21.90
CA TYR A 44 -0.02 1.04 20.87
C TYR A 44 1.16 0.67 19.97
N GLU A 45 1.06 1.10 18.73
CA GLU A 45 2.15 0.92 17.80
C GLU A 45 3.16 2.07 17.89
N VAL A 46 4.43 1.71 17.85
CA VAL A 46 5.52 2.65 17.63
C VAL A 46 5.85 2.66 16.16
N GLN A 47 5.83 3.86 15.57
CA GLN A 47 6.18 4.08 14.18
C GLN A 47 7.53 3.42 13.82
N LEU A 48 7.52 2.62 12.76
CA LEU A 48 8.71 1.96 12.22
C LEU A 48 9.55 2.94 11.42
N ASN A 49 10.87 2.85 11.53
CA ASN A 49 11.79 3.48 10.58
C ASN A 49 12.04 2.56 9.38
N GLN A 50 12.42 3.12 8.23
CA GLN A 50 12.79 2.33 7.04
C GLN A 50 13.92 1.34 7.38
N GLY A 51 13.71 0.06 7.08
CA GLY A 51 14.66 -1.03 7.34
C GLY A 51 14.64 -1.57 8.78
N GLU A 52 13.87 -0.97 9.68
CA GLU A 52 13.70 -1.48 11.05
C GLU A 52 13.01 -2.85 11.03
N ASN A 53 13.51 -3.80 11.83
CA ASN A 53 13.10 -5.21 11.78
C ASN A 53 13.20 -5.86 10.38
N ASN A 54 14.01 -5.30 9.47
CA ASN A 54 14.06 -5.67 8.04
C ASN A 54 12.75 -5.40 7.29
N ILE A 55 11.95 -4.46 7.77
CA ILE A 55 10.72 -4.00 7.14
C ILE A 55 11.02 -2.69 6.43
N TYR A 56 10.68 -2.64 5.14
CA TYR A 56 10.63 -1.41 4.35
C TYR A 56 9.18 -1.10 4.04
N PHE A 57 8.85 0.17 3.85
CA PHE A 57 7.47 0.53 3.53
C PHE A 57 7.36 1.70 2.57
N PHE A 58 6.27 1.71 1.81
CA PHE A 58 5.82 2.84 1.01
C PHE A 58 4.55 3.42 1.64
N SER A 59 4.59 4.70 1.97
CA SER A 59 3.52 5.45 2.62
C SER A 59 2.87 6.42 1.64
N LEU A 60 1.53 6.49 1.65
CA LEU A 60 0.78 7.48 0.90
C LEU A 60 -0.47 7.94 1.67
N TRP A 61 -0.93 9.14 1.35
CA TRP A 61 -2.23 9.63 1.83
C TRP A 61 -3.39 8.79 1.30
N GLU A 62 -4.38 8.52 2.15
CA GLU A 62 -5.58 7.75 1.81
C GLU A 62 -6.34 8.30 0.61
N GLY A 63 -6.38 9.63 0.39
CA GLY A 63 -7.05 10.20 -0.78
C GLY A 63 -6.40 9.80 -2.13
N TYR A 64 -5.07 9.64 -2.16
CA TYR A 64 -4.38 9.09 -3.33
C TYR A 64 -4.69 7.60 -3.51
N PHE A 65 -4.79 6.87 -2.40
CA PHE A 65 -5.11 5.45 -2.42
C PHE A 65 -6.55 5.18 -2.86
N ASP A 66 -7.55 5.88 -2.31
CA ASP A 66 -8.96 5.80 -2.71
C ASP A 66 -9.11 6.06 -4.21
N THR A 67 -8.46 7.10 -4.73
CA THR A 67 -8.51 7.40 -6.17
C THR A 67 -7.92 6.26 -6.99
N LEU A 68 -6.78 5.68 -6.57
CA LEU A 68 -6.20 4.50 -7.21
C LEU A 68 -7.16 3.31 -7.21
N ILE A 69 -7.74 2.97 -6.06
CA ILE A 69 -8.68 1.85 -5.92
C ILE A 69 -9.90 2.04 -6.81
N ARG A 70 -10.50 3.24 -6.84
CA ARG A 70 -11.65 3.52 -7.73
C ARG A 70 -11.32 3.29 -9.19
N LYS A 71 -10.12 3.67 -9.64
CA LYS A 71 -9.68 3.41 -11.02
C LYS A 71 -9.42 1.93 -11.27
N LEU A 72 -8.84 1.20 -10.31
CA LEU A 72 -8.63 -0.24 -10.41
C LEU A 72 -9.96 -1.01 -10.52
N ILE A 73 -10.94 -0.64 -9.69
CA ILE A 73 -12.30 -1.21 -9.74
C ILE A 73 -12.95 -0.88 -11.09
N GLY A 74 -12.90 0.38 -11.52
CA GLY A 74 -13.49 0.81 -12.79
C GLY A 74 -12.82 0.23 -14.04
N ASN A 75 -11.59 -0.30 -13.93
CA ASN A 75 -10.91 -0.98 -15.02
C ASN A 75 -11.36 -2.44 -15.21
N GLN A 76 -11.98 -3.04 -14.18
CA GLN A 76 -12.46 -4.42 -14.22
C GLN A 76 -13.95 -4.50 -14.52
N ASN A 77 -14.32 -5.45 -15.38
CA ASN A 77 -15.72 -5.70 -15.71
C ASN A 77 -16.44 -6.56 -14.65
N ASN A 78 -15.69 -7.27 -13.79
CA ASN A 78 -16.23 -8.21 -12.81
C ASN A 78 -15.58 -8.03 -11.43
N TYR A 79 -16.38 -7.64 -10.43
CA TYR A 79 -15.94 -7.46 -9.06
C TYR A 79 -15.32 -8.73 -8.44
N GLN A 80 -15.77 -9.92 -8.85
CA GLN A 80 -15.26 -11.18 -8.30
C GLN A 80 -13.79 -11.43 -8.66
N GLU A 81 -13.32 -10.84 -9.76
CA GLU A 81 -11.96 -10.97 -10.28
C GLU A 81 -10.98 -9.99 -9.62
N LEU A 82 -11.48 -9.05 -8.81
CA LEU A 82 -10.61 -8.12 -8.09
C LEU A 82 -9.78 -8.85 -7.02
N PRO A 83 -8.52 -8.38 -6.80
CA PRO A 83 -7.73 -8.77 -5.64
C PRO A 83 -8.51 -8.67 -4.33
N LYS A 84 -8.24 -9.60 -3.42
CA LYS A 84 -8.87 -9.69 -2.11
C LYS A 84 -8.68 -8.41 -1.29
N PHE A 85 -7.47 -7.84 -1.28
CA PHE A 85 -7.21 -6.61 -0.50
C PHE A 85 -8.06 -5.41 -1.00
N ILE A 86 -8.32 -5.32 -2.32
CA ILE A 86 -9.20 -4.29 -2.88
C ILE A 86 -10.65 -4.50 -2.42
N LYS A 87 -11.13 -5.75 -2.45
CA LYS A 87 -12.47 -6.10 -1.96
C LYS A 87 -12.60 -5.84 -0.47
N ASN A 88 -11.57 -6.20 0.31
CA ASN A 88 -11.52 -5.96 1.74
C ASN A 88 -11.58 -4.46 2.07
N TRP A 89 -10.80 -3.64 1.36
CA TRP A 89 -10.85 -2.19 1.51
C TRP A 89 -12.25 -1.64 1.17
N TYR A 90 -12.80 -2.03 0.02
CA TYR A 90 -14.14 -1.58 -0.43
C TYR A 90 -15.26 -1.98 0.55
N GLU A 91 -15.14 -3.16 1.17
CA GLU A 91 -16.09 -3.70 2.14
C GLU A 91 -15.75 -3.33 3.60
N CYS A 92 -14.70 -2.51 3.83
CA CYS A 92 -14.19 -2.11 5.15
C CYS A 92 -13.82 -3.30 6.08
N LYS A 93 -13.39 -4.44 5.52
CA LYS A 93 -13.07 -5.68 6.27
C LYS A 93 -11.61 -5.74 6.66
N GLY A 94 -11.30 -5.65 7.95
CA GLY A 94 -9.91 -5.71 8.46
C GLY A 94 -9.15 -4.39 8.34
N TRP A 95 -9.80 -3.37 7.76
CA TRP A 95 -9.25 -2.02 7.61
C TRP A 95 -9.75 -1.06 8.70
N TRP A 96 -10.90 -1.33 9.34
CA TRP A 96 -11.48 -0.46 10.37
C TRP A 96 -11.72 -1.21 11.69
N GLY A 97 -11.37 -0.59 12.82
CA GLY A 97 -11.70 -1.08 14.16
C GLY A 97 -10.55 -1.71 14.93
N VAL A 98 -10.89 -2.47 15.97
CA VAL A 98 -9.94 -3.00 16.99
C VAL A 98 -9.14 -4.21 16.49
N ASP A 99 -9.60 -4.86 15.41
CA ASP A 99 -9.00 -6.04 14.80
C ASP A 99 -8.27 -5.68 13.50
N PHE A 100 -7.45 -4.64 13.58
CA PHE A 100 -6.66 -4.17 12.45
C PHE A 100 -5.66 -5.26 12.05
N ILE A 101 -5.84 -5.82 10.85
CA ILE A 101 -5.00 -6.91 10.35
C ILE A 101 -4.52 -6.49 8.97
N GLU A 102 -3.20 -6.46 8.79
CA GLU A 102 -2.62 -6.15 7.49
C GLU A 102 -3.02 -7.21 6.46
N ASP A 103 -3.48 -6.75 5.30
CA ASP A 103 -3.80 -7.64 4.19
C ASP A 103 -2.51 -8.08 3.51
N VAL A 104 -2.27 -9.40 3.46
CA VAL A 104 -1.18 -9.97 2.66
C VAL A 104 -1.60 -9.95 1.19
N ILE A 105 -0.80 -9.28 0.36
CA ILE A 105 -0.99 -9.24 -1.09
C ILE A 105 -0.28 -10.45 -1.71
N LEU A 106 -1.05 -11.31 -2.38
CA LEU A 106 -0.53 -12.52 -3.02
C LEU A 106 0.31 -12.17 -4.24
N GLU A 107 1.25 -13.04 -4.61
CA GLU A 107 2.09 -12.87 -5.81
C GLU A 107 1.27 -12.65 -7.09
N THR A 108 0.15 -13.37 -7.24
CA THR A 108 -0.77 -13.20 -8.38
C THR A 108 -1.45 -11.84 -8.39
N GLU A 109 -1.76 -11.29 -7.21
CA GLU A 109 -2.36 -9.96 -7.07
C GLU A 109 -1.32 -8.87 -7.35
N LEU A 110 -0.08 -9.05 -6.86
CA LEU A 110 1.04 -8.16 -7.16
C LEU A 110 1.32 -8.09 -8.66
N LYS A 111 1.37 -9.25 -9.34
CA LYS A 111 1.53 -9.32 -10.80
C LYS A 111 0.42 -8.57 -11.53
N TRP A 112 -0.82 -8.76 -11.11
CA TRP A 112 -1.97 -8.05 -11.66
C TRP A 112 -1.87 -6.52 -11.46
N LEU A 113 -1.42 -6.05 -10.29
CA LEU A 113 -1.19 -4.63 -10.04
C LEU A 113 -0.11 -4.06 -10.97
N LEU A 114 0.99 -4.78 -11.15
CA LEU A 114 2.09 -4.38 -12.02
C LEU A 114 1.68 -4.30 -13.50
N GLU A 115 0.68 -5.06 -13.92
CA GLU A 115 0.12 -4.99 -15.26
C GLU A 115 -0.82 -3.78 -15.43
N ILE A 116 -1.68 -3.50 -14.45
CA ILE A 116 -2.78 -2.54 -14.61
C ILE A 116 -2.43 -1.12 -14.19
N ILE A 117 -1.70 -0.92 -13.08
CA ILE A 117 -1.41 0.42 -12.56
C ILE A 117 -0.67 1.30 -13.59
N PRO A 118 0.32 0.81 -14.36
CA PRO A 118 0.96 1.61 -15.40
C PRO A 118 -0.02 2.13 -16.47
N ILE A 119 -0.95 1.27 -16.92
CA ILE A 119 -1.98 1.62 -17.91
C ILE A 119 -2.90 2.72 -17.37
N ILE A 120 -3.35 2.58 -16.12
CA ILE A 120 -4.17 3.58 -15.44
C ILE A 120 -3.42 4.91 -15.34
N ASN A 121 -2.17 4.89 -14.89
CA ASN A 121 -1.38 6.10 -14.68
C ASN A 121 -1.13 6.86 -16.00
N ASP A 122 -0.84 6.15 -17.09
CA ASP A 122 -0.67 6.76 -18.41
C ASP A 122 -1.96 7.36 -18.96
N ASN A 123 -3.12 6.75 -18.68
CA ASN A 123 -4.41 7.33 -19.02
C ASN A 123 -4.70 8.60 -18.21
N GLN A 124 -4.38 8.60 -16.91
CA GLN A 124 -4.57 9.78 -16.05
C GLN A 124 -3.69 10.96 -16.46
N LYS A 125 -2.45 10.71 -16.90
CA LYS A 125 -1.56 11.77 -17.43
C LYS A 125 -2.15 12.49 -18.66
N LYS A 126 -3.03 11.84 -19.42
CA LYS A 126 -3.65 12.37 -20.65
C LYS A 126 -4.99 13.06 -20.42
N ALA A 127 -5.60 12.90 -19.24
CA ALA A 127 -6.91 13.48 -18.93
C ALA A 127 -6.79 14.95 -18.49
N LEU A 128 -7.72 15.80 -18.95
CA LEU A 128 -7.88 17.17 -18.45
C LEU A 128 -8.66 17.09 -17.13
N LYS A 129 -7.96 17.32 -16.01
CA LYS A 129 -8.27 16.86 -14.63
C LYS A 129 -9.50 17.47 -13.94
N GLU A 130 -10.14 16.64 -13.09
CA GLU A 130 -10.72 17.03 -11.79
C GLU A 130 -10.52 15.98 -10.66
N ASP A 131 -9.65 14.97 -10.81
CA ASP A 131 -9.44 13.94 -9.76
C ASP A 131 -8.19 14.20 -8.89
N ILE A 132 -8.24 13.72 -7.65
CA ILE A 132 -7.15 13.70 -6.66
C ILE A 132 -6.11 12.63 -7.06
N TRP A 133 -5.36 12.88 -8.15
CA TRP A 133 -4.35 11.96 -8.70
C TRP A 133 -2.95 12.56 -8.71
N ASP A 134 -2.00 11.89 -8.03
CA ASP A 134 -0.58 12.21 -8.07
C ASP A 134 0.21 11.17 -8.89
N SER A 135 0.56 11.55 -10.13
CA SER A 135 1.30 10.65 -11.03
C SER A 135 2.71 10.31 -10.56
N ASN A 136 3.34 11.12 -9.69
CA ASN A 136 4.66 10.83 -9.15
C ASN A 136 4.54 9.77 -8.06
N CYS A 137 3.60 9.95 -7.12
CA CYS A 137 3.27 8.95 -6.10
C CYS A 137 3.00 7.58 -6.73
N ILE A 138 2.20 7.55 -7.81
CA ILE A 138 1.88 6.28 -8.47
C ILE A 138 3.08 5.70 -9.25
N ASN A 139 3.94 6.52 -9.87
CA ASN A 139 5.16 6.00 -10.49
C ASN A 139 6.09 5.37 -9.45
N ASP A 140 6.29 6.04 -8.31
CA ASP A 140 7.18 5.54 -7.27
C ASP A 140 6.59 4.28 -6.60
N LEU A 141 5.26 4.21 -6.42
CA LEU A 141 4.58 2.98 -6.01
C LEU A 141 4.84 1.83 -7.01
N ILE A 142 4.73 2.07 -8.33
CA ILE A 142 5.03 1.03 -9.34
C ILE A 142 6.48 0.54 -9.20
N ILE A 143 7.44 1.44 -8.96
CA ILE A 143 8.85 1.08 -8.79
C ILE A 143 9.02 0.25 -7.52
N PHE A 144 8.38 0.64 -6.41
CA PHE A 144 8.39 -0.10 -5.15
C PHE A 144 7.79 -1.52 -5.32
N LEU A 145 6.62 -1.65 -5.95
CA LEU A 145 5.99 -2.95 -6.21
C LEU A 145 6.86 -3.83 -7.12
N ASN A 146 7.53 -3.24 -8.12
CA ASN A 146 8.47 -3.97 -8.96
C ASN A 146 9.69 -4.46 -8.16
N PHE A 147 10.18 -3.66 -7.22
CA PHE A 147 11.25 -4.08 -6.31
C PHE A 147 10.82 -5.30 -5.49
N VAL A 148 9.63 -5.27 -4.88
CA VAL A 148 9.10 -6.40 -4.10
C VAL A 148 9.04 -7.66 -4.97
N ASN A 149 8.46 -7.55 -6.17
CA ASN A 149 8.32 -8.68 -7.09
C ASN A 149 9.67 -9.24 -7.55
N LYS A 150 10.66 -8.37 -7.85
CA LYS A 150 12.00 -8.81 -8.27
C LYS A 150 12.76 -9.58 -7.19
N ASN A 151 12.55 -9.22 -5.93
CA ASN A 151 13.23 -9.86 -4.81
C ASN A 151 12.45 -11.04 -4.21
N ASP A 152 11.26 -11.35 -4.75
CA ASP A 152 10.33 -12.34 -4.20
C ASP A 152 10.00 -12.10 -2.72
N TRP A 153 9.78 -10.83 -2.36
CA TRP A 153 9.47 -10.45 -0.98
C TRP A 153 7.99 -10.53 -0.67
N GLU A 154 7.68 -10.62 0.63
CA GLU A 154 6.30 -10.50 1.09
C GLU A 154 5.83 -9.05 0.96
N LEU A 155 4.55 -8.86 0.63
CA LEU A 155 3.91 -7.56 0.57
C LEU A 155 2.65 -7.56 1.42
N ARG A 156 2.53 -6.57 2.29
CA ARG A 156 1.36 -6.34 3.13
C ARG A 156 0.86 -4.92 2.93
N ILE A 157 -0.41 -4.69 3.21
CA ILE A 157 -1.02 -3.36 3.14
C ILE A 157 -1.93 -3.11 4.33
N SER A 158 -1.91 -1.89 4.85
CA SER A 158 -2.79 -1.47 5.94
C SER A 158 -3.01 0.06 5.96
N GLU A 159 -4.06 0.51 6.62
CA GLU A 159 -4.22 1.93 7.03
C GLU A 159 -3.42 2.15 8.34
N GLU A 160 -3.13 3.39 8.75
CA GLU A 160 -2.37 3.73 9.97
C GLU A 160 -3.09 4.73 10.88
#